data_AF-A0A0P1MTD8-F1
#
_entry.id   AF-A0A0P1MTD8-F1
#
_cell.length_a   1.000
_cell.length_b   1.000
_cell.length_c   1.000
_cell.angle_alpha   90.00
_cell.angle_beta   90.00
_cell.angle_gamma   90.00
#
_symmetry.space_group_name_H-M   'P 1'
#
loop_
_entity.id
_entity.type
_entity.pdbx_description
1 polymer ?
#
loop_
_entity_poly.entity_id
_entity_poly.type
_entity_poly.pdbx_seq_one_letter_code
_entity_poly.pdbx_strand_id
1 'polypeptide(L)'
;MRVLKSEERAYFNFDLFSEQSEYRKVNYDFVSRTFPIDLIQAGKKLTIIDLACGTGLITSMIVEILKGAKCKIFGIDPNPASIEIARRKVQPIGETEVEFCESYAEEITEFIKPESVDVVYFCNAIHEIPTDEAKQKSLNAISKVLKRGGKLFINSTFTKESYTPDTVKFWGMLKLLAFQALGKKRDKNASSFEILSVDDYKSKIEKEGFVVNEIKSTRVELSEKAMLAICEYDAFIKGVFIDMEDSDSFSLQQKSDALKLAVKTIIAQVKEKAGQFNPFARNWIEFSCVKI
;
A
#
# COMPACT_ATOMS: atom_id res chain seq x y z
N MET A 1 12.80 -5.97 15.40
CA MET A 1 12.72 -4.79 14.51
C MET A 1 12.90 -3.55 15.37
N ARG A 2 14.00 -2.80 15.21
CA ARG A 2 14.20 -1.55 15.96
C ARG A 2 13.18 -0.53 15.45
N VAL A 3 12.34 0.00 16.34
CA VAL A 3 11.44 1.11 16.02
C VAL A 3 12.33 2.29 15.64
N LEU A 4 12.18 2.80 14.42
CA LEU A 4 12.91 3.99 13.97
C LEU A 4 12.55 5.17 14.88
N LYS A 5 13.52 6.05 15.15
CA LYS A 5 13.25 7.30 15.87
C LYS A 5 12.28 8.15 15.05
N SER A 6 11.43 8.93 15.72
CA SER A 6 10.42 9.80 15.10
C SER A 6 11.01 10.73 14.03
N GLU A 7 12.23 11.21 14.23
CA GLU A 7 12.95 12.08 13.28
C GLU A 7 13.37 11.35 11.99
N GLU A 8 13.82 10.09 12.05
CA GLU A 8 14.16 9.31 10.85
C GLU A 8 12.91 8.95 10.03
N ARG A 9 11.77 8.67 10.69
CA ARG A 9 10.48 8.49 9.99
C ARG A 9 9.93 9.77 9.37
N ALA A 10 10.31 10.95 9.87
CA ALA A 10 9.92 12.20 9.24
C ALA A 10 10.56 12.38 7.85
N TYR A 11 11.73 11.78 7.61
CA TYR A 11 12.41 11.81 6.31
C TYR A 11 12.16 10.55 5.49
N PHE A 12 12.23 9.36 6.10
CA PHE A 12 12.00 8.09 5.41
C PHE A 12 10.57 7.62 5.57
N ASN A 13 9.68 8.11 4.71
CA ASN A 13 8.27 7.74 4.72
C ASN A 13 7.72 7.60 3.29
N PHE A 14 6.47 7.16 3.22
CA PHE A 14 5.80 6.88 1.97
C PHE A 14 5.21 8.12 1.29
N ASP A 15 5.23 9.30 1.92
CA ASP A 15 4.49 10.48 1.43
C ASP A 15 4.98 10.91 0.05
N LEU A 16 6.29 11.01 -0.15
CA LEU A 16 6.87 11.43 -1.43
C LEU A 16 6.43 10.51 -2.58
N PHE A 17 6.31 9.20 -2.33
CA PHE A 17 5.81 8.26 -3.34
C PHE A 17 4.29 8.40 -3.52
N SER A 18 3.54 8.59 -2.44
CA SER A 18 2.09 8.73 -2.48
C SER A 18 1.61 9.97 -3.27
N GLU A 19 2.47 10.98 -3.40
CA GLU A 19 2.20 12.20 -4.16
C GLU A 19 2.44 12.06 -5.68
N GLN A 20 3.04 10.95 -6.14
CA GLN A 20 3.34 10.76 -7.56
C GLN A 20 2.06 10.56 -8.38
N SER A 21 2.00 11.18 -9.56
CA SER A 21 0.81 11.22 -10.41
C SER A 21 0.26 9.84 -10.75
N GLU A 22 1.13 8.90 -11.07
CA GLU A 22 0.81 7.53 -11.44
C GLU A 22 0.23 6.75 -10.25
N TYR A 23 0.74 6.96 -9.04
CA TYR A 23 0.22 6.36 -7.81
C TYR A 23 -1.14 6.94 -7.44
N ARG A 24 -1.29 8.27 -7.52
CA ARG A 24 -2.58 8.93 -7.28
C ARG A 24 -3.62 8.48 -8.29
N LYS A 25 -3.25 8.40 -9.58
CA LYS A 25 -4.16 7.99 -10.65
C LYS A 25 -4.68 6.57 -10.46
N VAL A 26 -3.80 5.58 -10.24
CA VAL A 26 -4.24 4.18 -10.08
C VAL A 26 -5.17 4.01 -8.88
N ASN A 27 -4.89 4.69 -7.77
CA ASN A 27 -5.76 4.66 -6.60
C ASN A 27 -7.08 5.42 -6.81
N TYR A 28 -7.05 6.56 -7.50
CA TYR A 28 -8.28 7.30 -7.83
C TYR A 28 -9.20 6.48 -8.75
N ASP A 29 -8.64 5.86 -9.78
CA ASP A 29 -9.37 4.99 -10.72
C ASP A 29 -9.93 3.75 -10.00
N PHE A 30 -9.18 3.20 -9.04
CA PHE A 30 -9.66 2.12 -8.18
C PHE A 30 -10.86 2.56 -7.35
N VAL A 31 -10.68 3.56 -6.48
CA VAL A 31 -11.72 4.04 -5.56
C VAL A 31 -12.96 4.51 -6.34
N SER A 32 -12.78 5.27 -7.42
CA SER A 32 -13.90 5.80 -8.21
C SER A 32 -14.74 4.71 -8.88
N ARG A 33 -14.11 3.60 -9.30
CA ARG A 33 -14.81 2.45 -9.88
C ARG A 33 -15.48 1.58 -8.81
N THR A 34 -14.86 1.41 -7.65
CA THR A 34 -15.34 0.47 -6.63
C THR A 34 -16.33 1.10 -5.64
N PHE A 35 -16.27 2.41 -5.45
CA PHE A 35 -17.11 3.10 -4.48
C PHE A 35 -18.60 2.94 -4.83
N PRO A 36 -19.46 2.51 -3.88
CA PRO A 36 -20.87 2.22 -4.15
C PRO A 36 -21.70 3.51 -4.21
N ILE A 37 -21.44 4.37 -5.21
CA ILE A 37 -22.08 5.68 -5.34
C ILE A 37 -23.61 5.60 -5.45
N ASP A 38 -24.14 4.52 -6.02
CA ASP A 38 -25.59 4.30 -6.13
C ASP A 38 -26.27 4.25 -4.75
N LEU A 39 -25.58 3.75 -3.72
CA LEU A 39 -26.12 3.74 -2.35
C LEU A 39 -26.25 5.17 -1.81
N ILE A 40 -25.28 6.03 -2.11
CA ILE A 40 -25.32 7.45 -1.74
C ILE A 40 -26.45 8.15 -2.50
N GLN A 41 -26.59 7.89 -3.80
CA GLN A 41 -27.67 8.44 -4.62
C GLN A 41 -29.05 7.98 -4.13
N ALA A 42 -29.16 6.77 -3.59
CA ALA A 42 -30.34 6.26 -2.92
C ALA A 42 -30.54 6.81 -1.48
N GLY A 43 -29.74 7.78 -1.05
CA GLY A 43 -29.84 8.43 0.26
C GLY A 43 -29.31 7.61 1.44
N LYS A 44 -28.54 6.54 1.19
CA LYS A 44 -27.90 5.77 2.26
C LYS A 44 -26.75 6.56 2.86
N LYS A 45 -26.60 6.42 4.18
CA LYS A 45 -25.50 6.97 4.97
C LYS A 45 -24.53 5.83 5.21
N LEU A 46 -23.34 5.93 4.64
CA LEU A 46 -22.35 4.86 4.73
C LEU A 46 -21.36 5.16 5.86
N THR A 47 -20.98 4.09 6.57
CA THR A 47 -19.78 4.06 7.41
C THR A 47 -18.66 3.41 6.60
N ILE A 48 -17.56 4.13 6.40
CA ILE A 48 -16.41 3.70 5.62
C ILE A 48 -15.17 3.62 6.51
N ILE A 49 -14.32 2.63 6.31
CA ILE A 49 -12.96 2.57 6.87
C ILE A 49 -11.94 2.66 5.72
N ASP A 50 -10.95 3.53 5.88
CA ASP A 50 -9.69 3.51 5.15
C ASP A 50 -8.62 2.95 6.09
N LEU A 51 -8.23 1.70 5.88
CA LEU A 51 -7.35 0.93 6.75
C LEU A 51 -5.90 1.00 6.25
N ALA A 52 -4.98 1.25 7.17
CA ALA A 52 -3.62 1.71 6.87
C ALA A 52 -3.66 2.98 5.99
N CYS A 53 -4.39 3.99 6.46
CA CYS A 53 -4.69 5.20 5.68
C CYS A 53 -3.44 6.06 5.38
N GLY A 54 -2.31 5.80 6.06
CA GLY A 54 -1.11 6.63 5.97
C GLY A 54 -1.45 8.09 6.23
N THR A 55 -1.05 8.97 5.32
CA THR A 55 -1.31 10.41 5.40
C THR A 55 -2.63 10.85 4.75
N GLY A 56 -3.55 9.89 4.53
CA GLY A 56 -4.95 10.15 4.18
C GLY A 56 -5.24 10.26 2.68
N LEU A 57 -4.40 9.69 1.80
CA LEU A 57 -4.62 9.77 0.35
C LEU A 57 -5.97 9.18 -0.06
N ILE A 58 -6.23 7.92 0.31
CA ILE A 58 -7.48 7.23 -0.04
C ILE A 58 -8.67 7.91 0.66
N THR A 59 -8.53 8.24 1.95
CA THR A 59 -9.52 9.04 2.69
C THR A 59 -9.89 10.32 1.93
N SER A 60 -8.92 11.09 1.42
CA SER A 60 -9.19 12.33 0.67
C SER A 60 -9.98 12.07 -0.62
N MET A 61 -9.66 11.01 -1.36
CA MET A 61 -10.39 10.63 -2.57
C MET A 61 -11.84 10.25 -2.25
N ILE A 62 -12.07 9.55 -1.15
CA ILE A 62 -13.42 9.18 -0.70
C ILE A 62 -14.23 10.42 -0.33
N VAL A 63 -13.62 11.39 0.39
CA VAL A 63 -14.26 12.68 0.72
C VAL A 63 -14.68 13.42 -0.55
N GLU A 64 -13.81 13.49 -1.56
CA GLU A 64 -14.12 14.12 -2.85
C GLU A 64 -15.28 13.44 -3.58
N ILE A 65 -15.31 12.10 -3.60
CA ILE A 65 -16.36 11.30 -4.23
C ILE A 65 -17.72 11.51 -3.53
N LEU A 66 -17.73 11.60 -2.20
CA LEU A 66 -18.94 11.78 -1.41
C LEU A 66 -19.59 13.15 -1.64
N LYS A 67 -18.84 14.17 -2.09
CA LYS A 67 -19.35 15.53 -2.36
C LYS A 67 -20.19 16.11 -1.21
N GLY A 68 -19.81 15.77 0.02
CA GLY A 68 -20.49 16.22 1.24
C GLY A 68 -21.76 15.46 1.64
N ALA A 69 -21.98 14.27 1.09
CA ALA A 69 -23.02 13.37 1.57
C ALA A 69 -22.81 13.01 3.05
N LYS A 70 -23.93 12.74 3.75
CA LYS A 70 -23.95 12.39 5.17
C LYS A 70 -23.42 10.97 5.40
N CYS A 71 -22.10 10.85 5.51
CA CYS A 71 -21.37 9.61 5.72
C CYS A 71 -20.30 9.81 6.80
N LYS A 72 -19.82 8.70 7.37
CA LYS A 72 -18.71 8.71 8.33
C LYS A 72 -17.54 7.92 7.77
N ILE A 73 -16.34 8.50 7.81
CA ILE A 73 -15.10 7.84 7.41
C ILE A 73 -14.18 7.71 8.63
N PHE A 74 -13.63 6.51 8.83
CA PHE A 74 -12.53 6.27 9.76
C PHE A 74 -11.25 6.02 8.98
N GLY A 75 -10.25 6.89 9.13
CA GLY A 75 -8.88 6.62 8.68
C GLY A 75 -8.08 5.99 9.83
N ILE A 76 -7.60 4.76 9.63
CA ILE A 76 -6.94 3.99 10.68
C ILE A 76 -5.51 3.67 10.24
N ASP A 77 -4.52 4.01 11.05
CA ASP A 77 -3.11 3.72 10.79
C ASP A 77 -2.34 3.59 12.11
N PRO A 78 -1.40 2.63 12.25
CA PRO A 78 -0.63 2.47 13.49
C PRO A 78 0.45 3.56 13.68
N ASN A 79 0.72 4.42 12.69
CA ASN A 79 1.74 5.45 12.79
C ASN A 79 1.14 6.81 13.23
N PRO A 80 1.39 7.27 14.46
CA PRO A 80 0.84 8.54 14.96
C PRO A 80 1.26 9.75 14.13
N ALA A 81 2.49 9.75 13.58
CA ALA A 81 2.94 10.85 12.71
C ALA A 81 2.15 10.92 11.40
N SER A 82 1.80 9.78 10.82
CA SER A 82 0.96 9.71 9.62
C SER A 82 -0.45 10.20 9.91
N ILE A 83 -1.03 9.80 11.04
CA ILE A 83 -2.34 10.25 11.53
C ILE A 83 -2.38 11.77 11.76
N GLU A 84 -1.35 12.34 12.39
CA GLU A 84 -1.20 13.78 12.60
C GLU A 84 -1.23 14.55 11.27
N ILE A 85 -0.48 14.05 10.27
CA ILE A 85 -0.46 14.64 8.92
C ILE A 85 -1.82 14.49 8.23
N ALA A 86 -2.45 13.32 8.33
CA ALA A 86 -3.76 13.05 7.72
C ALA A 86 -4.84 14.00 8.25
N ARG A 87 -4.89 14.23 9.58
CA ARG A 87 -5.78 15.21 10.23
C ARG A 87 -5.62 16.64 9.70
N ARG A 88 -4.39 17.02 9.34
CA ARG A 88 -4.10 18.35 8.78
C ARG A 88 -4.44 18.43 7.29
N LYS A 89 -4.11 17.38 6.52
CA LYS A 89 -4.28 17.32 5.06
C LYS A 89 -5.72 17.12 4.62
N VAL A 90 -6.48 16.25 5.30
CA VAL A 90 -7.82 15.85 4.87
C VAL A 90 -8.87 16.73 5.54
N GLN A 91 -9.57 17.52 4.74
CA GLN A 91 -10.65 18.40 5.20
C GLN A 91 -12.01 17.80 4.83
N PRO A 92 -12.93 17.59 5.78
CA PRO A 92 -14.28 17.13 5.49
C PRO A 92 -15.04 18.15 4.63
N ILE A 93 -15.98 17.66 3.82
CA ILE A 93 -16.86 18.48 2.98
C ILE A 93 -18.30 18.22 3.43
N GLY A 94 -19.13 19.26 3.50
CA GLY A 94 -20.57 19.14 3.78
C GLY A 94 -20.88 18.37 5.07
N GLU A 95 -21.74 17.34 4.97
CA GLU A 95 -22.12 16.47 6.09
C GLU A 95 -21.22 15.22 6.23
N THR A 96 -20.09 15.16 5.52
CA THR A 96 -19.14 14.05 5.67
C THR A 96 -18.31 14.23 6.93
N GLU A 97 -18.38 13.26 7.85
CA GLU A 97 -17.55 13.20 9.04
C GLU A 97 -16.29 12.37 8.77
N VAL A 98 -15.12 12.86 9.21
CA VAL A 98 -13.84 12.14 9.10
C VAL A 98 -13.20 12.06 10.47
N GLU A 99 -12.87 10.85 10.90
CA GLU A 99 -12.19 10.55 12.16
C GLU A 99 -10.92 9.76 11.88
N PHE A 100 -9.79 10.16 12.48
CA PHE A 100 -8.52 9.43 12.34
C PHE A 100 -8.14 8.77 13.66
N CYS A 101 -7.85 7.48 13.62
CA CYS A 101 -7.56 6.64 14.79
C CYS A 101 -6.18 6.00 14.67
N GLU A 102 -5.38 6.05 15.73
CA GLU A 102 -4.14 5.28 15.84
C GLU A 102 -4.48 3.86 16.31
N SER A 103 -4.32 2.87 15.44
CA SER A 103 -4.55 1.46 15.78
C SER A 103 -4.01 0.52 14.69
N TYR A 104 -3.73 -0.72 15.07
CA TYR A 104 -3.41 -1.80 14.13
C TYR A 104 -4.69 -2.38 13.49
N ALA A 105 -4.51 -3.02 12.33
CA ALA A 105 -5.63 -3.55 11.55
C ALA A 105 -6.38 -4.68 12.27
N GLU A 106 -5.68 -5.50 13.05
CA GLU A 106 -6.24 -6.58 13.85
C GLU A 106 -6.98 -6.11 15.13
N GLU A 107 -6.78 -4.84 15.52
CA GLU A 107 -7.33 -4.26 16.76
C GLU A 107 -8.60 -3.42 16.52
N ILE A 108 -9.03 -3.23 15.26
CA ILE A 108 -10.16 -2.34 14.93
C ILE A 108 -11.46 -2.70 15.64
N THR A 109 -11.64 -3.96 16.07
CA THR A 109 -12.83 -4.41 16.81
C THR A 109 -12.90 -3.85 18.23
N GLU A 110 -11.84 -3.23 18.75
CA GLU A 110 -11.81 -2.63 20.09
C GLU A 110 -12.60 -1.32 20.19
N PHE A 111 -12.74 -0.60 19.07
CA PHE A 111 -13.42 0.70 19.01
C PHE A 111 -14.47 0.80 17.89
N ILE A 112 -14.44 -0.10 16.91
CA ILE A 112 -15.49 -0.19 15.89
C ILE A 112 -16.46 -1.31 16.25
N LYS A 113 -17.76 -0.98 16.28
CA LYS A 113 -18.82 -1.95 16.59
C LYS A 113 -18.88 -3.05 15.52
N PRO A 114 -19.11 -4.32 15.89
CA PRO A 114 -19.41 -5.38 14.93
C PRO A 114 -20.58 -5.00 14.01
N GLU A 115 -20.53 -5.47 12.77
CA GLU A 115 -21.58 -5.29 11.76
C GLU A 115 -22.08 -3.84 11.60
N SER A 116 -21.17 -2.86 11.69
CA SER A 116 -21.51 -1.43 11.62
C SER A 116 -20.92 -0.71 10.40
N VAL A 117 -19.99 -1.34 9.70
CA VAL A 117 -19.25 -0.76 8.56
C VAL A 117 -19.83 -1.25 7.24
N ASP A 118 -20.00 -0.33 6.27
CA ASP A 118 -20.53 -0.64 4.94
C ASP A 118 -19.40 -0.95 3.95
N VAL A 119 -18.28 -0.23 4.04
CA VAL A 119 -17.15 -0.32 3.10
C VAL A 119 -15.82 -0.24 3.84
N VAL A 120 -14.88 -1.12 3.51
CA VAL A 120 -13.48 -1.04 3.95
C VAL A 120 -12.57 -0.96 2.72
N TYR A 121 -11.69 0.04 2.68
CA TYR A 121 -10.53 0.09 1.79
C TYR A 121 -9.29 -0.31 2.59
N PHE A 122 -8.46 -1.17 2.01
CA PHE A 122 -7.16 -1.56 2.57
C PHE A 122 -6.11 -1.54 1.45
N CYS A 123 -5.67 -0.33 1.10
CA CYS A 123 -4.90 -0.07 -0.10
C CYS A 123 -3.39 -0.13 0.16
N ASN A 124 -2.67 -0.93 -0.63
CA ASN A 124 -1.22 -1.05 -0.71
C ASN A 124 -0.51 -1.23 0.64
N ALA A 125 -1.11 -1.97 1.57
CA ALA A 125 -0.55 -2.14 2.92
C ALA A 125 -0.61 -3.58 3.47
N ILE A 126 -1.49 -4.45 2.94
CA ILE A 126 -1.63 -5.83 3.45
C ILE A 126 -0.34 -6.67 3.40
N HIS A 127 0.59 -6.33 2.49
CA HIS A 127 1.89 -6.98 2.37
C HIS A 127 2.89 -6.55 3.44
N GLU A 128 2.67 -5.41 4.09
CA GLU A 128 3.52 -4.92 5.18
C GLU A 128 3.25 -5.64 6.51
N ILE A 129 2.11 -6.31 6.64
CA ILE A 129 1.82 -7.11 7.82
C ILE A 129 2.81 -8.29 7.88
N PRO A 130 3.63 -8.42 8.92
CA PRO A 130 4.85 -9.22 8.88
C PRO A 130 4.61 -10.73 8.90
N THR A 131 3.50 -11.21 9.47
CA THR A 131 3.23 -12.64 9.62
C THR A 131 1.89 -13.01 8.98
N ASP A 132 1.78 -14.26 8.54
CA ASP A 132 0.54 -14.81 8.02
C ASP A 132 -0.58 -14.86 9.08
N GLU A 133 -0.21 -15.11 10.34
CA GLU A 133 -1.15 -15.06 11.46
C GLU A 133 -1.71 -13.65 11.65
N ALA A 134 -0.85 -12.62 11.65
CA ALA A 134 -1.30 -11.22 11.76
C ALA A 134 -2.17 -10.82 10.57
N LYS A 135 -1.80 -11.21 9.33
CA LYS A 135 -2.64 -10.97 8.14
C LYS A 135 -4.03 -11.59 8.30
N GLN A 136 -4.09 -12.82 8.81
CA GLN A 136 -5.35 -13.52 9.04
C GLN A 136 -6.19 -12.83 10.14
N LYS A 137 -5.56 -12.38 11.23
CA LYS A 137 -6.22 -11.62 12.30
C LYS A 137 -6.78 -10.29 11.78
N SER A 138 -6.04 -9.56 10.96
CA SER A 138 -6.52 -8.32 10.35
C SER A 138 -7.73 -8.57 9.44
N LEU A 139 -7.68 -9.59 8.56
CA LEU A 139 -8.83 -9.97 7.73
C LEU A 139 -10.05 -10.40 8.56
N ASN A 140 -9.83 -11.13 9.67
CA ASN A 140 -10.89 -11.51 10.60
C ASN A 140 -11.53 -10.29 11.27
N ALA A 141 -10.72 -9.33 11.72
CA ALA A 141 -11.19 -8.09 12.34
C ALA A 141 -12.03 -7.26 11.35
N ILE A 142 -11.57 -7.13 10.10
CA ILE A 142 -12.33 -6.50 9.00
C ILE A 142 -13.68 -7.21 8.79
N SER A 143 -13.68 -8.54 8.74
CA SER A 143 -14.91 -9.32 8.63
C SER A 143 -15.88 -9.03 9.77
N LYS A 144 -15.41 -8.97 11.02
CA LYS A 144 -16.27 -8.70 12.19
C LYS A 144 -16.95 -7.33 12.14
N VAL A 145 -16.24 -6.28 11.72
CA VAL A 145 -16.80 -4.92 11.70
C VAL A 145 -17.72 -4.65 10.51
N LEU A 146 -17.49 -5.34 9.38
CA LEU A 146 -18.33 -5.21 8.19
C LEU A 146 -19.73 -5.81 8.40
N LYS A 147 -20.76 -5.12 7.91
CA LYS A 147 -22.11 -5.66 7.77
C LYS A 147 -22.12 -6.85 6.78
N ARG A 148 -23.09 -7.76 6.90
CA ARG A 148 -23.36 -8.74 5.84
C ARG A 148 -23.70 -7.99 4.54
N GLY A 149 -23.09 -8.40 3.42
CA GLY A 149 -23.15 -7.67 2.16
C GLY A 149 -22.25 -6.42 2.09
N GLY A 150 -21.52 -6.10 3.16
CA GLY A 150 -20.52 -5.04 3.18
C GLY A 150 -19.34 -5.34 2.26
N LYS A 151 -18.69 -4.29 1.76
CA LYS A 151 -17.65 -4.40 0.73
C LYS A 151 -16.25 -4.23 1.32
N LEU A 152 -15.32 -5.05 0.86
CA LEU A 152 -13.90 -4.94 1.15
C LEU A 152 -13.14 -4.77 -0.16
N PHE A 153 -12.33 -3.72 -0.25
CA PHE A 153 -11.51 -3.39 -1.39
C PHE A 153 -10.05 -3.38 -0.99
N ILE A 154 -9.23 -4.22 -1.61
CA ILE A 154 -7.79 -4.34 -1.33
C ILE A 154 -7.05 -4.06 -2.63
N ASN A 155 -5.92 -3.36 -2.56
CA ASN A 155 -4.95 -3.40 -3.65
C ASN A 155 -3.53 -3.65 -3.13
N SER A 156 -2.67 -4.22 -3.97
CA SER A 156 -1.27 -4.48 -3.62
C SER A 156 -0.41 -4.53 -4.88
N THR A 157 0.83 -4.08 -4.72
CA THR A 157 1.90 -4.30 -5.71
C THR A 157 2.84 -5.42 -5.34
N PHE A 158 2.62 -6.11 -4.22
CA PHE A 158 3.47 -7.18 -3.71
C PHE A 158 2.75 -8.53 -3.82
N THR A 159 2.37 -8.88 -5.05
CA THR A 159 1.97 -10.24 -5.43
C THR A 159 2.95 -10.81 -6.45
N LYS A 160 2.99 -12.13 -6.66
CA LYS A 160 3.81 -12.73 -7.74
C LYS A 160 3.44 -12.14 -9.11
N GLU A 161 2.15 -11.87 -9.31
CA GLU A 161 1.52 -11.33 -10.52
C GLU A 161 1.72 -9.81 -10.67
N SER A 162 2.18 -9.13 -9.61
CA SER A 162 2.55 -7.72 -9.67
C SER A 162 3.85 -7.50 -10.46
N TYR A 163 4.72 -8.50 -10.53
CA TYR A 163 5.97 -8.43 -11.28
C TYR A 163 5.71 -8.79 -12.74
N THR A 164 5.81 -7.80 -13.63
CA THR A 164 5.56 -8.01 -15.06
C THR A 164 6.74 -8.74 -15.72
N PRO A 165 6.51 -9.76 -16.57
CA PRO A 165 7.58 -10.58 -17.15
C PRO A 165 8.66 -9.78 -17.91
N ASP A 166 8.27 -8.67 -18.54
CA ASP A 166 9.16 -7.79 -19.30
C ASP A 166 10.04 -6.91 -18.41
N THR A 167 9.63 -6.62 -17.17
CA THR A 167 10.37 -5.74 -16.25
C THR A 167 11.00 -6.44 -15.04
N VAL A 168 10.61 -7.69 -14.72
CA VAL A 168 11.07 -8.43 -13.52
C VAL A 168 12.59 -8.45 -13.36
N LYS A 169 13.33 -8.55 -14.48
CA LYS A 169 14.79 -8.52 -14.48
C LYS A 169 15.37 -7.21 -13.92
N PHE A 170 14.71 -6.07 -14.15
CA PHE A 170 15.21 -4.76 -13.70
C PHE A 170 15.03 -4.57 -12.19
N TRP A 171 14.02 -5.20 -11.57
CA TRP A 171 13.90 -5.26 -10.11
C TRP A 171 15.04 -6.08 -9.49
N GLY A 172 15.45 -7.18 -10.13
CA GLY A 172 16.65 -7.93 -9.76
C GLY A 172 17.95 -7.12 -9.96
N MET A 173 18.06 -6.38 -11.08
CA MET A 173 19.20 -5.50 -11.35
C MET A 173 19.28 -4.34 -10.36
N LEU A 174 18.15 -3.75 -9.96
CA LEU A 174 18.10 -2.65 -9.00
C LEU A 174 18.76 -3.07 -7.69
N LYS A 175 18.35 -4.23 -7.18
CA LYS A 175 18.92 -4.85 -5.98
C LYS A 175 20.42 -5.13 -6.14
N LEU A 176 20.81 -5.77 -7.26
CA LEU A 176 22.20 -6.12 -7.54
C LEU A 176 23.11 -4.87 -7.55
N LEU A 177 22.72 -3.84 -8.29
CA LEU A 177 23.49 -2.61 -8.43
C LEU A 177 23.55 -1.84 -7.10
N ALA A 178 22.47 -1.81 -6.34
CA ALA A 178 22.46 -1.18 -5.02
C ALA A 178 23.40 -1.90 -4.03
N PHE A 179 23.47 -3.23 -4.06
CA PHE A 179 24.40 -3.98 -3.21
C PHE A 179 25.85 -3.73 -3.63
N GLN A 180 26.12 -3.73 -4.93
CA GLN A 180 27.43 -3.43 -5.49
C GLN A 180 27.90 -2.01 -5.14
N ALA A 181 27.01 -1.02 -5.14
CA ALA A 181 27.32 0.35 -4.72
C ALA A 181 27.78 0.45 -3.26
N LEU A 182 27.39 -0.51 -2.41
CA LEU A 182 27.83 -0.64 -1.02
C LEU A 182 29.00 -1.63 -0.84
N GLY A 183 29.52 -2.20 -1.94
CA GLY A 183 30.59 -3.20 -1.91
C GLY A 183 30.15 -4.55 -1.34
N LYS A 184 28.84 -4.85 -1.35
CA LYS A 184 28.25 -6.07 -0.79
C LYS A 184 27.64 -6.96 -1.85
N LYS A 185 27.36 -8.21 -1.46
CA LYS A 185 26.66 -9.19 -2.28
C LYS A 185 25.42 -9.70 -1.55
N ARG A 186 24.66 -10.56 -2.22
CA ARG A 186 23.53 -11.27 -1.63
C ARG A 186 24.04 -12.34 -0.69
N ASP A 187 23.55 -12.34 0.54
CA ASP A 187 23.66 -13.46 1.45
C ASP A 187 22.62 -14.53 1.06
N LYS A 188 23.09 -15.72 0.69
CA LYS A 188 22.22 -16.84 0.29
C LYS A 188 21.49 -17.48 1.47
N ASN A 189 21.98 -17.25 2.69
CA ASN A 189 21.42 -17.82 3.92
C ASN A 189 20.48 -16.84 4.63
N ALA A 190 20.40 -15.59 4.16
CA ALA A 190 19.52 -14.60 4.74
C ALA A 190 18.05 -14.89 4.44
N SER A 191 17.19 -14.45 5.36
CA SER A 191 15.73 -14.54 5.21
C SER A 191 15.26 -13.81 3.95
N SER A 192 14.32 -14.41 3.23
CA SER A 192 13.62 -13.76 2.12
C SER A 192 12.26 -13.24 2.56
N PHE A 193 11.86 -12.09 2.02
CA PHE A 193 10.47 -11.65 2.05
C PHE A 193 9.62 -12.62 1.20
N GLU A 194 8.61 -13.23 1.80
CA GLU A 194 7.67 -14.08 1.07
C GLU A 194 6.69 -13.20 0.27
N ILE A 195 6.65 -13.41 -1.04
CA ILE A 195 5.71 -12.74 -1.93
C ILE A 195 4.58 -13.73 -2.22
N LEU A 196 3.40 -13.43 -1.68
CA LEU A 196 2.19 -14.22 -1.89
C LEU A 196 1.68 -14.09 -3.34
N SER A 197 1.07 -15.14 -3.87
CA SER A 197 0.33 -15.07 -5.14
C SER A 197 -1.04 -14.44 -4.95
N VAL A 198 -1.69 -14.12 -6.06
CA VAL A 198 -3.12 -13.75 -6.08
C VAL A 198 -4.00 -14.82 -5.44
N ASP A 199 -3.73 -16.09 -5.71
CA ASP A 199 -4.50 -17.22 -5.15
C ASP A 199 -4.28 -17.38 -3.64
N ASP A 200 -3.08 -17.11 -3.15
CA ASP A 200 -2.78 -17.11 -1.71
C ASP A 200 -3.58 -16.02 -1.00
N TYR A 201 -3.61 -14.79 -1.54
CA TYR A 201 -4.42 -13.70 -1.00
C TYR A 201 -5.92 -14.01 -1.07
N LYS A 202 -6.40 -14.50 -2.22
CA LYS A 202 -7.80 -14.90 -2.39
C LYS A 202 -8.21 -15.92 -1.33
N SER A 203 -7.42 -16.98 -1.16
CA SER A 203 -7.69 -18.03 -0.17
C SER A 203 -7.75 -17.48 1.27
N LYS A 204 -6.82 -16.57 1.63
CA LYS A 204 -6.83 -15.92 2.95
C LYS A 204 -8.06 -15.05 3.17
N ILE A 205 -8.49 -14.31 2.15
CA ILE A 205 -9.69 -13.47 2.17
C ILE A 205 -10.95 -14.33 2.31
N GLU A 206 -11.10 -15.36 1.48
CA GLU A 206 -12.29 -16.22 1.48
C GLU A 206 -12.46 -16.99 2.79
N LYS A 207 -11.35 -17.37 3.44
CA LYS A 207 -11.36 -18.01 4.75
C LYS A 207 -12.04 -17.18 5.84
N GLU A 208 -12.09 -15.85 5.72
CA GLU A 208 -12.71 -14.94 6.69
C GLU A 208 -14.16 -14.56 6.33
N GLY A 209 -14.83 -15.35 5.49
CA GLY A 209 -16.24 -15.14 5.15
C GLY A 209 -16.45 -14.04 4.11
N PHE A 210 -15.50 -13.89 3.18
CA PHE A 210 -15.65 -13.04 2.02
C PHE A 210 -15.80 -13.88 0.75
N VAL A 211 -16.49 -13.32 -0.24
CA VAL A 211 -16.43 -13.78 -1.63
C VAL A 211 -15.63 -12.76 -2.42
N VAL A 212 -14.60 -13.21 -3.14
CA VAL A 212 -13.83 -12.36 -4.07
C VAL A 212 -14.54 -12.34 -5.41
N ASN A 213 -15.24 -11.24 -5.71
CA ASN A 213 -16.07 -11.10 -6.90
C ASN A 213 -15.25 -10.72 -8.14
N GLU A 214 -14.23 -9.88 -7.96
CA GLU A 214 -13.38 -9.40 -9.05
C GLU A 214 -11.94 -9.31 -8.57
N ILE A 215 -11.02 -9.73 -9.44
CA ILE A 215 -9.59 -9.47 -9.31
C ILE A 215 -9.16 -8.76 -10.59
N LYS A 216 -8.66 -7.54 -10.45
CA LYS A 216 -8.20 -6.73 -11.59
C LYS A 216 -6.69 -6.49 -11.48
N SER A 217 -6.03 -6.50 -12.63
CA SER A 217 -4.61 -6.15 -12.75
C SER A 217 -4.48 -4.87 -13.58
N THR A 218 -3.90 -3.83 -12.97
CA THR A 218 -3.65 -2.54 -13.61
C THR A 218 -2.15 -2.32 -13.73
N ARG A 219 -1.62 -2.32 -14.95
CA ARG A 219 -0.20 -2.00 -15.20
C ARG A 219 0.04 -0.51 -14.99
N VAL A 220 1.06 -0.18 -14.21
CA VAL A 220 1.49 1.19 -13.94
C VAL A 220 2.95 1.35 -14.33
N GLU A 221 3.22 2.34 -15.17
CA GLU A 221 4.56 2.72 -15.60
C GLU A 221 5.15 3.70 -14.57
N LEU A 222 6.07 3.25 -13.73
CA LEU A 222 6.67 4.11 -12.71
C LEU A 222 7.71 5.04 -13.34
N SER A 223 7.57 6.34 -13.12
CA SER A 223 8.54 7.32 -13.59
C SER A 223 9.86 7.24 -12.83
N GLU A 224 10.93 7.85 -13.37
CA GLU A 224 12.17 8.05 -12.61
C GLU A 224 11.90 8.75 -11.27
N LYS A 225 11.03 9.77 -11.29
CA LYS A 225 10.65 10.53 -10.09
C LYS A 225 10.00 9.63 -9.04
N ALA A 226 9.07 8.76 -9.44
CA ALA A 226 8.45 7.81 -8.51
C ALA A 226 9.44 6.76 -8.00
N MET A 227 10.33 6.27 -8.86
CA MET A 227 11.37 5.34 -8.43
C MET A 227 12.35 5.99 -7.45
N LEU A 228 12.73 7.26 -7.64
CA LEU A 228 13.55 7.99 -6.69
C LEU A 228 12.81 8.26 -5.37
N ALA A 229 11.51 8.53 -5.44
CA ALA A 229 10.67 8.76 -4.26
C ALA A 229 10.51 7.48 -3.40
N ILE A 230 10.26 6.31 -4.01
CA ILE A 230 10.15 5.05 -3.24
C ILE A 230 11.49 4.63 -2.62
N CYS A 231 12.62 5.08 -3.17
CA CYS A 231 13.94 4.90 -2.56
C CYS A 231 14.12 5.71 -1.27
N GLU A 232 13.17 6.56 -0.88
CA GLU A 232 13.12 7.25 0.41
C GLU A 232 12.10 6.63 1.36
N TYR A 233 11.49 5.50 1.02
CA TYR A 233 10.57 4.81 1.92
C TYR A 233 11.26 3.68 2.69
N ASP A 234 11.24 3.75 4.03
CA ASP A 234 12.02 2.84 4.88
C ASP A 234 11.65 1.36 4.71
N ALA A 235 10.37 1.02 4.59
CA ALA A 235 9.96 -0.37 4.43
C ALA A 235 10.41 -0.95 3.08
N PHE A 236 10.32 -0.15 2.01
CA PHE A 236 10.85 -0.54 0.69
C PHE A 236 12.37 -0.74 0.75
N ILE A 237 13.11 0.20 1.33
CA ILE A 237 14.57 0.09 1.51
C ILE A 237 14.90 -1.19 2.29
N LYS A 238 14.28 -1.41 3.46
CA LYS A 238 14.52 -2.60 4.29
C LYS A 238 14.21 -3.89 3.52
N GLY A 239 13.13 -3.92 2.75
CA GLY A 239 12.75 -5.06 1.93
C GLY A 239 13.76 -5.39 0.84
N VAL A 240 14.32 -4.38 0.15
CA VAL A 240 15.35 -4.61 -0.89
C VAL A 240 16.65 -5.14 -0.30
N PHE A 241 17.04 -4.66 0.89
CA PHE A 241 18.31 -4.98 1.55
C PHE A 241 18.24 -6.12 2.58
N ILE A 242 17.11 -6.83 2.69
CA ILE A 242 16.89 -7.87 3.71
C ILE A 242 17.88 -9.04 3.63
N ASP A 243 18.34 -9.36 2.43
CA ASP A 243 19.28 -10.46 2.13
C ASP A 243 20.62 -9.96 1.59
N MET A 244 21.01 -8.73 1.96
CA MET A 244 22.35 -8.22 1.71
C MET A 244 23.31 -8.63 2.84
N GLU A 245 24.53 -9.02 2.49
CA GLU A 245 25.61 -9.20 3.46
C GLU A 245 25.84 -7.93 4.30
N ASP A 246 26.01 -8.11 5.61
CA ASP A 246 26.24 -7.02 6.58
C ASP A 246 25.23 -5.86 6.47
N SER A 247 23.96 -6.15 6.12
CA SER A 247 22.93 -5.12 5.91
C SER A 247 22.82 -4.14 7.08
N ASP A 248 22.95 -4.60 8.31
CA ASP A 248 22.84 -3.76 9.52
C ASP A 248 24.02 -2.80 9.73
N SER A 249 25.11 -2.96 8.95
CA SER A 249 26.28 -2.07 9.00
C SER A 249 26.09 -0.78 8.18
N PHE A 250 24.97 -0.63 7.47
CA PHE A 250 24.67 0.54 6.64
C PHE A 250 23.43 1.26 7.13
N SER A 251 23.50 2.60 7.15
CA SER A 251 22.36 3.45 7.47
C SER A 251 21.28 3.40 6.39
N LEU A 252 20.05 3.81 6.72
CA LEU A 252 18.98 3.96 5.73
C LEU A 252 19.38 4.95 4.62
N GLN A 253 20.09 6.02 4.97
CA GLN A 253 20.58 7.00 3.99
C GLN A 253 21.53 6.36 2.98
N GLN A 254 22.53 5.61 3.43
CA GLN A 254 23.48 4.93 2.53
C GLN A 254 22.75 3.95 1.59
N LYS A 255 21.77 3.21 2.13
CA LYS A 255 20.94 2.29 1.35
C LYS A 255 20.05 3.03 0.33
N SER A 256 19.47 4.17 0.72
CA SER A 256 18.69 5.03 -0.16
C SER A 256 19.53 5.58 -1.32
N ASP A 257 20.72 6.11 -1.03
CA ASP A 257 21.63 6.66 -2.03
C ASP A 257 22.08 5.58 -3.03
N ALA A 258 22.38 4.37 -2.54
CA ALA A 258 22.69 3.21 -3.37
C ALA A 258 21.53 2.82 -4.31
N LEU A 259 20.28 2.83 -3.82
CA LEU A 259 19.11 2.58 -4.66
C LEU A 259 18.90 3.66 -5.71
N LYS A 260 19.02 4.94 -5.33
CA LYS A 260 18.88 6.07 -6.26
C LYS A 260 19.92 6.00 -7.38
N LEU A 261 21.16 5.64 -7.05
CA LEU A 261 22.21 5.41 -8.04
C LEU A 261 21.86 4.25 -8.98
N ALA A 262 21.35 3.15 -8.44
CA ALA A 262 20.92 1.99 -9.23
C ALA A 262 19.74 2.31 -10.17
N VAL A 263 18.73 3.06 -9.71
CA VAL A 263 17.62 3.56 -10.54
C VAL A 263 18.14 4.35 -11.74
N LYS A 264 18.99 5.36 -11.49
CA LYS A 264 19.56 6.21 -12.56
C LYS A 264 20.39 5.40 -13.55
N THR A 265 21.17 4.44 -13.04
CA THR A 265 22.01 3.56 -13.87
C THR A 265 21.15 2.71 -14.80
N ILE A 266 20.08 2.11 -14.29
CA ILE A 266 19.16 1.27 -15.10
C ILE A 266 18.48 2.11 -16.17
N ILE A 267 17.96 3.29 -15.81
CA ILE A 267 17.26 4.17 -16.76
C ILE A 267 18.21 4.62 -17.87
N ALA A 268 19.45 5.01 -17.55
CA ALA A 268 20.46 5.36 -18.54
C ALA A 268 20.74 4.20 -19.52
N GLN A 269 21.00 3.00 -18.99
CA GLN A 269 21.27 1.82 -19.81
C GLN A 269 20.10 1.43 -20.73
N VAL A 270 18.87 1.58 -20.24
CA VAL A 270 17.66 1.27 -21.01
C VAL A 270 17.41 2.30 -22.08
N LYS A 271 17.58 3.60 -21.77
CA LYS A 271 17.44 4.69 -22.73
C LYS A 271 18.40 4.54 -23.92
N GLU A 272 19.63 4.10 -23.65
CA GLU A 272 20.63 3.82 -24.69
C GLU A 272 20.26 2.63 -25.59
N LYS A 273 19.66 1.58 -25.03
CA LYS A 273 19.47 0.28 -25.73
C LYS A 273 18.07 0.03 -26.28
N ALA A 274 17.04 0.60 -25.67
CA ALA A 274 15.64 0.25 -25.91
C ALA A 274 14.70 1.47 -26.01
N GLY A 275 15.25 2.69 -26.13
CA GLY A 275 14.47 3.90 -26.40
C GLY A 275 13.44 4.23 -25.31
N GLN A 276 12.15 4.21 -25.67
CA GLN A 276 11.02 4.61 -24.81
C GLN A 276 10.54 3.53 -23.81
N PHE A 277 11.20 2.37 -23.75
CA PHE A 277 10.81 1.31 -22.82
C PHE A 277 11.02 1.74 -21.36
N ASN A 278 10.00 1.52 -20.51
CA ASN A 278 10.10 1.79 -19.08
C ASN A 278 10.50 0.50 -18.31
N PRO A 279 11.65 0.49 -17.60
CA PRO A 279 12.12 -0.69 -16.88
C PRO A 279 11.42 -0.95 -15.55
N PHE A 280 10.56 -0.05 -15.07
CA PHE A 280 9.95 -0.09 -13.75
C PHE A 280 8.43 -0.14 -13.80
N ALA A 281 7.85 -0.78 -14.82
CA ALA A 281 6.44 -1.13 -14.77
C ALA A 281 6.15 -2.15 -13.66
N ARG A 282 4.98 -1.99 -13.02
CA ARG A 282 4.48 -2.91 -11.99
C ARG A 282 2.96 -2.99 -12.09
N ASN A 283 2.39 -4.16 -11.82
CA ASN A 283 0.94 -4.32 -11.78
C ASN A 283 0.41 -4.09 -10.35
N TRP A 284 -0.58 -3.20 -10.24
CA TRP A 284 -1.47 -3.11 -9.10
C TRP A 284 -2.52 -4.20 -9.23
N ILE A 285 -2.52 -5.13 -8.27
CA ILE A 285 -3.57 -6.13 -8.18
C ILE A 285 -4.62 -5.63 -7.20
N GLU A 286 -5.87 -5.64 -7.65
CA GLU A 286 -7.02 -5.09 -6.95
C GLU A 286 -8.04 -6.21 -6.72
N PHE A 287 -8.50 -6.36 -5.48
CA PHE A 287 -9.52 -7.33 -5.08
C PHE A 287 -10.78 -6.58 -4.68
N SER A 288 -11.92 -6.97 -5.25
CA SER A 288 -13.25 -6.52 -4.84
C SER A 288 -13.99 -7.66 -4.17
N CYS A 289 -14.29 -7.50 -2.89
CA CYS A 289 -14.81 -8.55 -2.04
C CYS A 289 -16.14 -8.14 -1.39
N VAL A 290 -16.99 -9.12 -1.10
CA VAL A 290 -18.24 -8.92 -0.36
C VAL A 290 -18.31 -9.91 0.80
N LYS A 291 -18.67 -9.43 1.99
CA LYS A 291 -18.89 -10.28 3.17
C LYS A 291 -20.19 -11.07 3.04
N ILE A 292 -20.16 -12.39 3.30
CA ILE A 292 -21.34 -13.29 3.29
C ILE A 292 -21.97 -13.49 4.67
#